data_AF-A0A1F0DV51-F1
#
_entry.id   AF-A0A1F0DV51-F1
#
_cell.length_a   1.000
_cell.length_b   1.000
_cell.length_c   1.000
_cell.angle_alpha   90.00
_cell.angle_beta   90.00
_cell.angle_gamma   90.00
#
_symmetry.space_group_name_H-M   'P 1'
#
loop_
_entity.id
_entity.type
_entity.pdbx_description
1 polymer ?
#
loop_
_entity_poly.entity_id
_entity_poly.type
_entity_poly.pdbx_seq_one_letter_code
_entity_poly.pdbx_strand_id
1 'polypeptide(L)'
;LIMRAYGRNYYALCFQNESELKDYLFEISKEKGIENIYYIYCEYSYIMEVIRYGIINIDIVNKKVTVNIEKEEKYIEIFEKIARKSYPKLLENYEKYIDDELEEEEVEEYEDKMDEIMGKYSLKEFEKFLDKVKLKK
;
A
#
# COMPACT_ATOMS: atom_id res chain seq x y z
N LEU A 1 16.67 12.31 0.55
CA LEU A 1 15.43 12.39 1.37
C LEU A 1 14.79 11.01 1.44
N ILE A 2 14.28 10.59 2.62
CA ILE A 2 13.50 9.35 2.75
C ILE A 2 12.07 9.71 3.12
N MET A 3 11.11 9.28 2.30
CA MET A 3 9.68 9.44 2.55
C MET A 3 9.08 8.07 2.83
N ARG A 4 8.34 7.95 3.92
CA ARG A 4 7.64 6.72 4.30
C ARG A 4 6.14 6.98 4.26
N ALA A 5 5.42 6.17 3.51
CA ALA A 5 3.97 6.23 3.42
C ALA A 5 3.35 4.92 3.89
N TYR A 6 2.36 5.03 4.77
CA TYR A 6 1.59 3.90 5.30
C TYR A 6 0.12 4.10 4.92
N GLY A 7 -0.57 3.06 4.46
CA GLY A 7 -2.00 3.09 4.13
C GLY A 7 -2.32 2.93 2.64
N ARG A 8 -3.58 3.18 2.25
CA ARG A 8 -4.08 3.13 0.85
C ARG A 8 -3.40 4.20 -0.03
N ASN A 9 -2.13 3.98 -0.40
CA ASN A 9 -1.33 4.95 -1.14
C ASN A 9 -1.28 4.62 -2.63
N TYR A 10 -2.26 5.12 -3.38
CA TYR A 10 -2.27 5.08 -4.85
C TYR A 10 -1.13 5.89 -5.51
N TYR A 11 -0.49 6.79 -4.75
CA TYR A 11 0.54 7.70 -5.26
C TYR A 11 1.85 7.01 -5.68
N ALA A 12 2.13 5.82 -5.16
CA ALA A 12 3.38 5.11 -5.49
C ALA A 12 3.49 4.84 -7.00
N LEU A 13 2.37 4.51 -7.65
CA LEU A 13 2.32 4.24 -9.08
C LEU A 13 2.47 5.52 -9.93
N CYS A 14 2.10 6.69 -9.40
CA CYS A 14 2.26 7.97 -10.09
C CYS A 14 3.72 8.30 -10.40
N PHE A 15 4.67 7.79 -9.61
CA PHE A 15 6.10 7.96 -9.86
C PHE A 15 6.66 7.00 -10.91
N GLN A 16 5.95 5.90 -11.20
CA GLN A 16 6.34 4.94 -12.24
C GLN A 16 5.97 5.47 -13.63
N ASN A 17 4.83 6.15 -13.73
CA ASN A 17 4.31 6.68 -14.98
C ASN A 17 4.92 8.05 -15.34
N GLU A 18 4.78 8.46 -16.60
CA GLU A 18 4.97 9.85 -16.98
C GLU A 18 3.78 10.65 -16.44
N SER A 19 4.04 11.48 -15.44
CA SER A 19 3.02 12.30 -14.79
C SER A 19 3.55 13.70 -14.53
N GLU A 20 2.69 14.71 -14.64
CA GLU A 20 3.04 16.10 -14.31
C GLU A 20 3.53 16.22 -12.85
N LEU A 21 2.99 15.38 -11.95
CA LEU A 21 3.43 15.31 -10.55
C LEU A 21 4.89 14.87 -10.42
N LYS A 22 5.32 13.91 -11.24
CA LYS A 22 6.71 13.45 -11.29
C LYS A 22 7.63 14.56 -11.78
N ASP A 23 7.26 15.26 -12.84
CA ASP A 23 8.05 16.37 -13.39
C ASP A 23 8.17 17.53 -12.39
N TYR A 24 7.05 17.92 -11.78
CA TYR A 24 7.03 18.92 -10.71
C TYR A 24 7.93 18.52 -9.53
N LEU A 25 7.92 17.24 -9.13
CA LEU A 25 8.80 16.73 -8.09
C LEU A 25 10.27 16.86 -8.47
N PHE A 26 10.65 16.60 -9.72
CA PHE A 26 12.03 16.80 -10.19
C PHE A 26 12.45 18.27 -10.11
N GLU A 27 11.60 19.19 -10.56
CA GLU A 27 11.89 20.62 -10.55
C GLU A 27 12.11 21.16 -9.14
N ILE A 28 11.16 20.93 -8.23
CA ILE A 28 11.26 21.45 -6.86
C ILE A 28 12.39 20.78 -6.07
N SER A 29 12.71 19.51 -6.38
CA SER A 29 13.82 18.80 -5.74
C SER A 29 15.16 19.40 -6.15
N LYS A 30 15.31 19.79 -7.41
CA LYS A 30 16.51 20.46 -7.92
C LYS A 30 16.70 21.82 -7.26
N GLU A 31 15.65 22.62 -7.14
CA GLU A 31 15.68 23.92 -6.45
C GLU A 31 16.13 23.78 -4.99
N LYS A 32 15.71 22.70 -4.33
CA LYS A 32 16.05 22.40 -2.92
C LYS A 32 17.39 21.68 -2.75
N GLY A 33 18.13 21.41 -3.84
CA GLY A 33 19.41 20.67 -3.78
C GLY A 33 19.25 19.21 -3.33
N ILE A 34 18.10 18.59 -3.58
CA ILE A 34 17.84 17.18 -3.28
C ILE A 34 18.34 16.33 -4.44
N GLU A 35 19.30 15.46 -4.18
CA GLU A 35 19.91 14.60 -5.21
C GLU A 35 19.15 13.27 -5.40
N ASN A 36 18.60 12.72 -4.32
CA ASN A 36 17.93 11.41 -4.31
C ASN A 36 16.72 11.41 -3.37
N ILE A 37 15.61 10.82 -3.82
CA ILE A 37 14.43 10.55 -3.00
C ILE A 37 14.17 9.04 -2.97
N TYR A 38 14.13 8.48 -1.77
CA TYR A 38 13.66 7.12 -1.55
C TYR A 38 12.24 7.19 -1.00
N TYR A 39 11.28 6.76 -1.80
CA TYR A 39 9.89 6.61 -1.41
C TYR A 39 9.62 5.15 -1.07
N ILE A 40 9.39 4.88 0.21
CA ILE A 40 9.16 3.55 0.74
C ILE A 40 7.68 3.48 1.13
N TYR A 41 6.96 2.49 0.60
CA TYR A 41 5.51 2.43 0.74
C TYR A 41 5.00 1.04 1.05
N CYS A 42 3.85 1.02 1.72
CA CYS A 42 2.99 -0.14 1.91
C CYS A 42 1.59 0.27 1.48
N GLU A 43 1.09 -0.33 0.41
CA GLU A 43 -0.24 -0.17 -0.16
C GLU A 43 -1.02 -1.46 0.06
N TYR A 44 -2.28 -1.34 0.48
CA TYR A 44 -3.22 -2.44 0.47
C TYR A 44 -4.57 -1.91 0.00
N SER A 45 -5.31 -2.70 -0.76
CA SER A 45 -6.62 -2.32 -1.29
C SER A 45 -7.49 -3.56 -1.40
N TYR A 46 -8.68 -3.49 -0.81
CA TYR A 46 -9.67 -4.56 -0.93
C TYR A 46 -10.28 -4.58 -2.33
N ILE A 47 -10.63 -3.43 -2.91
CA ILE A 47 -11.21 -3.32 -4.26
C ILE A 47 -10.27 -3.93 -5.30
N MET A 48 -8.96 -3.67 -5.15
CA MET A 48 -7.95 -4.22 -6.06
C MET A 48 -7.41 -5.59 -5.61
N GLU A 49 -7.87 -6.10 -4.48
CA GLU A 49 -7.43 -7.34 -3.84
C GLU A 49 -5.91 -7.49 -3.82
N VAL A 50 -5.19 -6.45 -3.40
CA VAL A 50 -3.73 -6.40 -3.50
C VAL A 50 -3.09 -5.86 -2.24
N ILE A 51 -1.93 -6.43 -1.90
CA ILE A 51 -0.97 -5.81 -0.99
C ILE A 51 0.32 -5.61 -1.77
N ARG A 52 0.88 -4.39 -1.71
CA ARG A 52 2.15 -4.05 -2.32
C ARG A 52 3.01 -3.35 -1.31
N TYR A 53 4.27 -3.72 -1.25
CA TYR A 53 5.26 -2.93 -0.54
C TYR A 53 6.50 -2.82 -1.38
N GLY A 54 7.16 -1.67 -1.31
CA GLY A 54 8.24 -1.39 -2.22
C GLY A 54 9.04 -0.15 -1.89
N ILE A 55 10.12 0.00 -2.64
CA ILE A 55 11.00 1.14 -2.61
C ILE A 55 11.07 1.70 -4.02
N ILE A 56 10.78 2.98 -4.15
CA ILE A 56 11.00 3.76 -5.36
C ILE A 56 12.18 4.69 -5.07
N ASN A 57 13.26 4.54 -5.83
CA ASN A 57 14.36 5.49 -5.84
C ASN A 57 14.17 6.46 -7.02
N ILE A 58 14.08 7.74 -6.72
CA ILE A 58 14.01 8.83 -7.68
C ILE A 58 15.35 9.56 -7.61
N ASP A 59 16.19 9.28 -8.61
CA ASP A 59 17.49 9.92 -8.80
C ASP A 59 17.27 11.23 -9.57
N ILE A 60 17.33 12.34 -8.83
CA ILE A 60 17.06 13.68 -9.35
C ILE A 60 18.17 14.12 -10.31
N VAL A 61 19.41 13.73 -10.01
CA VAL A 61 20.59 14.11 -10.79
C VAL A 61 20.55 13.49 -12.18
N ASN A 62 20.26 12.18 -12.24
CA ASN A 62 20.25 11.42 -13.48
C ASN A 62 18.86 11.31 -14.13
N LYS A 63 17.83 11.94 -13.54
CA LYS A 63 16.42 11.86 -13.95
C LYS A 63 15.92 10.43 -14.11
N LYS A 64 16.35 9.54 -13.21
CA LYS A 64 16.06 8.10 -13.28
C LYS A 64 15.16 7.68 -12.14
N VAL A 65 14.14 6.88 -12.44
CA VAL A 65 13.31 6.22 -11.43
C VAL A 65 13.62 4.73 -11.45
N THR A 66 13.92 4.17 -10.28
CA THR A 66 14.10 2.73 -10.06
C THR A 66 13.05 2.26 -9.08
N VAL A 67 12.37 1.17 -9.43
CA VAL A 67 11.20 0.68 -8.70
C VAL A 67 11.46 -0.77 -8.30
N ASN A 68 11.30 -1.07 -7.01
CA ASN A 68 11.32 -2.43 -6.50
C ASN A 68 10.05 -2.67 -5.67
N ILE A 69 9.17 -3.56 -6.15
CA ILE A 69 7.87 -3.84 -5.54
C ILE A 69 7.77 -5.33 -5.28
N GLU A 70 7.44 -5.70 -4.05
CA GLU A 70 6.89 -7.01 -3.73
C GLU A 70 5.36 -6.88 -3.74
N LYS A 71 4.70 -7.65 -4.61
CA LYS A 71 3.24 -7.74 -4.71
C LYS A 71 2.79 -9.07 -4.12
N GLU A 72 1.80 -9.02 -3.24
CA GLU A 72 1.06 -10.18 -2.77
C GLU A 72 -0.30 -10.19 -3.46
N GLU A 73 -0.59 -11.28 -4.17
CA GLU A 73 -1.82 -11.46 -4.95
C GLU A 73 -2.89 -12.24 -4.17
N LYS A 74 -2.55 -12.74 -2.98
CA LYS A 74 -3.44 -13.58 -2.17
C LYS A 74 -4.21 -12.78 -1.11
N TYR A 75 -4.65 -11.57 -1.44
CA TYR A 75 -5.29 -10.66 -0.47
C TYR A 75 -6.50 -11.32 0.20
N ILE A 76 -7.43 -11.87 -0.59
CA ILE A 76 -8.64 -12.52 -0.07
C ILE A 76 -8.30 -13.76 0.77
N GLU A 77 -7.41 -14.63 0.29
CA GLU A 77 -6.98 -15.82 1.06
C GLU A 77 -6.37 -15.44 2.43
N ILE A 78 -5.58 -14.35 2.47
CA ILE A 78 -4.98 -13.84 3.70
C ILE A 78 -6.06 -13.28 4.63
N PHE A 79 -6.96 -12.46 4.08
CA PHE A 79 -8.07 -11.89 4.84
C PHE A 79 -8.94 -12.99 5.44
N GLU A 80 -9.42 -13.94 4.64
CA GLU A 80 -10.25 -15.06 5.09
C GLU A 80 -9.57 -15.86 6.19
N LYS A 81 -8.26 -16.14 6.04
CA LYS A 81 -7.49 -16.88 7.04
C LYS A 81 -7.41 -16.14 8.37
N ILE A 82 -7.29 -14.82 8.35
CA ILE A 82 -7.28 -14.00 9.57
C ILE A 82 -8.69 -13.90 10.17
N ALA A 83 -9.69 -13.61 9.33
CA ALA A 83 -11.09 -13.48 9.73
C ALA A 83 -11.62 -14.78 10.33
N ARG A 84 -11.36 -15.94 9.73
CA ARG A 84 -11.78 -17.25 10.26
C ARG A 84 -11.26 -17.51 11.67
N LYS A 85 -10.06 -17.03 11.97
CA LYS A 85 -9.41 -17.26 13.27
C LYS A 85 -9.90 -16.30 14.35
N SER A 86 -10.13 -15.04 13.99
CA SER A 86 -10.30 -13.95 14.96
C SER A 86 -11.65 -13.22 14.86
N TYR A 87 -12.33 -13.31 13.72
CA TYR A 87 -13.53 -12.56 13.36
C TYR A 87 -14.53 -13.41 12.55
N PRO A 88 -15.01 -14.57 13.06
CA PRO A 88 -15.82 -15.50 12.27
C PRO A 88 -17.13 -14.89 11.76
N LYS A 89 -17.76 -13.97 12.51
CA LYS A 89 -18.96 -13.24 12.06
C LYS A 89 -18.70 -12.35 10.83
N LEU A 90 -17.46 -11.89 10.65
CA LEU A 90 -17.08 -11.06 9.50
C LEU A 90 -17.11 -11.87 8.20
N LEU A 91 -16.92 -13.19 8.26
CA LEU A 91 -17.02 -14.06 7.08
C LEU A 91 -18.47 -14.24 6.62
N GLU A 92 -19.43 -14.31 7.54
CA GLU A 92 -20.86 -14.35 7.19
C GLU A 92 -21.29 -13.04 6.50
N ASN A 93 -20.75 -11.91 6.96
CA ASN A 93 -21.00 -10.61 6.32
C ASN A 93 -20.27 -10.47 4.97
N TYR A 94 -19.17 -11.19 4.72
CA TYR A 94 -18.49 -11.15 3.44
C TYR A 94 -19.34 -11.71 2.31
N GLU A 95 -20.03 -12.84 2.53
CA GLU A 95 -20.94 -13.42 1.53
C GLU A 95 -22.06 -12.43 1.20
N LYS A 96 -22.70 -11.85 2.23
CA LYS A 96 -23.71 -10.81 2.05
C LYS A 96 -23.19 -9.55 1.36
N TYR A 97 -21.94 -9.15 1.65
CA TYR A 97 -21.30 -8.00 1.02
C TYR A 97 -21.06 -8.23 -0.47
N ILE A 98 -20.65 -9.45 -0.87
CA ILE A 98 -20.48 -9.81 -2.28
C ILE A 98 -21.83 -9.85 -3.02
N ASP A 99 -22.88 -10.31 -2.33
CA ASP A 99 -24.23 -10.44 -2.89
C ASP A 99 -25.05 -9.14 -2.83
N ASP A 100 -24.44 -8.01 -2.45
CA ASP A 100 -25.07 -6.70 -2.25
C ASP A 100 -26.31 -6.74 -1.30
N GLU A 101 -26.28 -7.65 -0.31
CA GLU A 101 -27.37 -7.86 0.66
C GLU A 101 -27.22 -7.05 1.96
N LEU A 102 -26.12 -6.32 2.12
CA LEU A 102 -25.87 -5.46 3.28
C LEU A 102 -26.50 -4.07 3.08
N GLU A 103 -27.06 -3.53 4.15
CA GLU A 103 -27.49 -2.12 4.18
C GLU A 103 -26.25 -1.19 4.15
N GLU A 104 -26.42 0.07 3.73
CA GLU A 104 -25.30 1.03 3.59
C GLU A 104 -24.46 1.17 4.89
N GLU A 105 -25.11 1.21 6.05
CA GLU A 105 -24.43 1.28 7.35
C GLU A 105 -23.63 0.00 7.66
N GLU A 106 -24.14 -1.17 7.24
CA GLU A 106 -23.47 -2.45 7.42
C GLU A 106 -22.27 -2.60 6.48
N VAL A 107 -22.38 -2.05 5.26
CA VAL A 107 -21.28 -1.95 4.30
C VAL A 107 -20.13 -1.12 4.88
N GLU A 108 -20.41 0.07 5.41
CA GLU A 108 -19.38 0.94 5.99
C GLU A 108 -18.66 0.25 7.16
N GLU A 109 -19.41 -0.35 8.10
CA GLU A 109 -18.81 -1.08 9.23
C GLU A 109 -17.97 -2.27 8.76
N TYR A 110 -18.43 -2.99 7.74
CA TYR A 110 -17.72 -4.12 7.15
C TYR A 110 -16.40 -3.68 6.50
N GLU A 111 -16.43 -2.66 5.66
CA GLU A 111 -15.24 -2.13 4.97
C GLU A 111 -14.20 -1.58 5.95
N ASP A 112 -14.65 -0.87 7.00
CA ASP A 112 -13.77 -0.38 8.08
C ASP A 112 -13.06 -1.51 8.80
N LYS A 113 -13.77 -2.62 9.07
CA LYS A 113 -13.17 -3.79 9.71
C LYS A 113 -12.20 -4.52 8.80
N MET A 114 -12.52 -4.65 7.51
CA MET A 114 -11.58 -5.17 6.53
C MET A 114 -10.31 -4.33 6.48
N ASP A 115 -10.44 -3.00 6.45
CA ASP A 115 -9.31 -2.09 6.40
C ASP A 115 -8.45 -2.19 7.67
N GLU A 116 -9.07 -2.24 8.84
CA GLU A 116 -8.37 -2.39 10.11
C GLU A 116 -7.53 -3.68 10.14
N ILE A 117 -8.10 -4.80 9.69
CA ILE A 117 -7.45 -6.11 9.68
C ILE A 117 -6.29 -6.12 8.69
N MET A 118 -6.56 -5.70 7.45
CA MET A 118 -5.59 -5.78 6.38
C MET A 118 -4.51 -4.72 6.49
N GLY A 119 -4.81 -3.56 7.08
CA GLY A 119 -3.83 -2.55 7.45
C GLY A 119 -2.85 -3.07 8.50
N LYS A 120 -3.33 -3.73 9.56
CA LYS A 120 -2.46 -4.35 10.57
C LYS A 120 -1.58 -5.46 9.99
N TYR A 121 -2.15 -6.33 9.16
CA TYR A 121 -1.40 -7.38 8.49
C TYR A 121 -0.31 -6.80 7.57
N SER A 122 -0.69 -5.87 6.70
CA SER A 122 0.20 -5.27 5.71
C SER A 122 1.34 -4.51 6.37
N LEU A 123 1.08 -3.78 7.47
CA LEU A 123 2.12 -3.11 8.24
C LEU A 123 3.16 -4.10 8.79
N LYS A 124 2.71 -5.24 9.31
CA LYS A 124 3.60 -6.27 9.85
C LYS A 124 4.47 -6.91 8.75
N GLU A 125 3.90 -7.21 7.59
CA GLU A 125 4.70 -7.73 6.46
C GLU A 125 5.66 -6.66 5.92
N PHE A 126 5.24 -5.40 5.92
CA PHE A 126 6.11 -4.29 5.53
C PHE A 126 7.30 -4.12 6.47
N GLU A 127 7.12 -4.24 7.80
CA GLU A 127 8.25 -4.23 8.75
C GLU A 127 9.28 -5.32 8.44
N LYS A 128 8.83 -6.53 8.11
CA LYS A 128 9.73 -7.61 7.68
C LYS A 128 10.44 -7.28 6.37
N PHE A 129 9.74 -6.65 5.43
CA PHE A 129 10.35 -6.17 4.20
C PHE A 129 11.46 -5.15 4.50
N LEU A 130 11.20 -4.16 5.36
CA LEU A 130 12.18 -3.16 5.78
C LEU A 130 13.44 -3.79 6.41
N ASP A 131 13.27 -4.83 7.24
CA ASP A 131 14.38 -5.56 7.83
C ASP A 131 15.22 -6.30 6.77
N LYS A 132 14.58 -6.93 5.78
CA LYS A 132 15.27 -7.63 4.67
C LYS A 132 16.11 -6.68 3.82
N VAL A 133 15.56 -5.52 3.46
CA VAL A 133 16.23 -4.56 2.57
C VAL A 133 17.38 -3.81 3.28
N LYS A 134 17.65 -4.11 4.56
CA LYS A 134 18.73 -3.52 5.36
C LYS A 134 18.80 -2.00 5.21
N LEU A 135 17.65 -1.34 5.05
CA LEU A 135 17.54 0.11 5.19
C LEU A 135 17.73 0.38 6.69
N LYS A 136 18.98 0.27 7.15
CA LYS A 136 19.38 0.62 8.51
C LYS A 136 18.90 2.04 8.76
N LYS A 137 18.06 2.18 9.79
CA LYS A 137 17.63 3.45 10.33
C LYS A 137 18.83 4.37 10.57
#